data_AF-X1SEG6-F1
#
_entry.id   AF-X1SEG6-F1
#
_cell.length_a   1.000
_cell.length_b   1.000
_cell.length_c   1.000
_cell.angle_alpha   90.00
_cell.angle_beta   90.00
_cell.angle_gamma   90.00
#
_symmetry.space_group_name_H-M   'P 1'
#
loop_
_entity.id
_entity.type
_entity.pdbx_description
1 polymer ?
#
loop_
_entity_poly.entity_id
_entity_poly.type
_entity_poly.pdbx_seq_one_letter_code
_entity_poly.pdbx_strand_id
1 'polypeptide(L)' 'MAIHIKKKNRGKFTASAKRAGKSVQAFAAHVLANKGNYSSTLVKRAVFAKNAAGWKKK' A
#
# COMPACT_ATOMS: atom_id res chain seq x y z
N MET A 1 -1.23 -13.26 -14.50
CA MET A 1 -0.50 -13.22 -13.21
C MET A 1 -1.49 -12.89 -12.11
N ALA A 2 -1.95 -13.88 -11.32
CA ALA A 2 -2.83 -13.62 -10.18
C ALA A 2 -1.99 -13.33 -8.93
N ILE A 3 -2.30 -12.26 -8.21
CA ILE A 3 -1.50 -11.83 -7.07
C ILE A 3 -2.03 -12.46 -5.80
N HIS A 4 -1.28 -13.43 -5.29
CA HIS A 4 -1.67 -14.16 -4.08
C HIS A 4 -1.23 -13.41 -2.83
N ILE A 5 -2.16 -12.64 -2.25
CA ILE A 5 -1.98 -12.05 -0.91
C ILE A 5 -2.53 -13.03 0.15
N LYS A 6 -1.70 -13.41 1.13
CA LYS A 6 -2.13 -14.19 2.31
C LYS A 6 -3.38 -13.55 2.92
N LYS A 7 -4.43 -14.34 3.17
CA LYS A 7 -5.75 -13.85 3.65
C LYS A 7 -5.62 -12.89 4.84
N LYS A 8 -4.75 -13.22 5.81
CA LYS A 8 -4.44 -12.41 7.00
C LYS A 8 -3.79 -11.05 6.76
N ASN A 9 -3.31 -10.78 5.54
CA ASN A 9 -2.60 -9.55 5.19
C ASN A 9 -3.38 -8.65 4.23
N ARG A 10 -4.51 -9.13 3.69
CA ARG A 10 -5.39 -8.35 2.83
C ARG A 10 -5.94 -7.16 3.61
N GLY A 11 -6.03 -6.00 2.96
CA GLY A 11 -6.61 -4.80 3.55
C GLY A 11 -5.79 -4.10 4.63
N LYS A 12 -4.68 -4.66 5.14
CA LYS A 12 -3.88 -4.01 6.21
C LYS A 12 -3.38 -2.62 5.80
N PHE A 13 -2.86 -2.49 4.58
CA PHE A 13 -2.39 -1.19 4.08
C PHE A 13 -3.56 -0.22 3.85
N THR A 14 -4.68 -0.71 3.34
CA THR A 14 -5.91 0.08 3.18
C THR A 14 -6.45 0.59 4.51
N ALA A 15 -6.39 -0.23 5.57
CA ALA A 15 -6.79 0.19 6.92
C ALA A 15 -5.88 1.30 7.46
N SER A 16 -4.57 1.21 7.24
CA SER A 16 -3.63 2.30 7.58
C SER A 16 -3.93 3.59 6.81
N ALA A 17 -4.22 3.49 5.51
CA ALA A 17 -4.59 4.64 4.69
C ALA A 17 -5.89 5.31 5.18
N LYS A 18 -6.92 4.51 5.50
CA LYS A 18 -8.19 5.00 6.07
C LYS A 18 -7.99 5.71 7.40
N ARG A 19 -7.17 5.14 8.31
CA ARG A 19 -6.82 5.78 9.59
C ARG A 19 -6.09 7.11 9.40
N ALA A 20 -5.29 7.22 8.35
CA ALA A 20 -4.61 8.46 7.98
C ALA A 20 -5.51 9.44 7.18
N GLY A 21 -6.80 9.13 6.96
CA GLY A 21 -7.72 9.96 6.19
C GLY A 21 -7.34 10.10 4.71
N LYS A 22 -6.60 9.15 4.15
CA LYS A 22 -6.06 9.22 2.78
C LYS A 22 -6.55 8.06 1.92
N SER A 23 -6.64 8.29 0.62
CA SER A 23 -6.77 7.19 -0.35
C SER A 23 -5.54 6.28 -0.31
N VAL A 24 -5.67 5.04 -0.78
CA VAL A 24 -4.56 4.07 -0.77
C VAL A 24 -3.34 4.59 -1.52
N GLN A 25 -3.56 5.23 -2.67
CA GLN A 25 -2.51 5.80 -3.50
C GLN A 25 -1.91 7.05 -2.86
N ALA A 26 -2.72 7.93 -2.27
CA ALA A 26 -2.22 9.13 -1.58
C ALA A 26 -1.40 8.75 -0.34
N PHE A 27 -1.84 7.75 0.42
CA PHE A 27 -1.09 7.23 1.56
C PHE A 27 0.22 6.56 1.11
N ALA A 28 0.21 5.81 0.00
CA ALA A 28 1.41 5.24 -0.57
C ALA A 28 2.44 6.33 -0.98
N ALA A 29 2.01 7.39 -1.64
CA ALA A 29 2.88 8.52 -1.99
C ALA A 29 3.47 9.18 -0.72
N HIS A 30 2.65 9.42 0.30
CA HIS A 30 3.08 9.99 1.57
C HIS A 30 4.15 9.13 2.26
N VAL A 31 3.93 7.81 2.35
CA VAL A 31 4.88 6.86 2.97
C VAL A 31 6.19 6.81 2.19
N LEU A 32 6.13 6.85 0.85
CA LEU A 32 7.33 6.81 0.00
C LEU A 32 8.11 8.13 -0.01
N ALA A 33 7.48 9.26 0.31
CA ALA A 33 8.17 10.53 0.52
C ALA A 33 8.88 10.59 1.89
N ASN A 34 8.33 9.90 2.90
CA ASN A 34 8.81 9.95 4.29
C ASN A 34 9.35 8.60 4.77
N LYS A 35 10.10 7.87 3.91
CA LYS A 35 10.48 6.47 4.17
C LYS A 35 11.18 6.24 5.52
N GLY A 36 11.96 7.22 6.00
CA GLY A 36 12.67 7.15 7.30
C GLY A 36 11.73 7.09 8.51
N ASN A 37 10.48 7.56 8.37
CA ASN A 37 9.52 7.63 9.48
C ASN A 37 8.62 6.38 9.56
N TYR A 38 8.79 5.42 8.65
CA TYR A 38 7.91 4.27 8.53
C TYR A 38 8.69 2.96 8.53
N SER A 39 8.08 1.91 9.07
CA SER A 39 8.71 0.58 9.04
C SER A 39 8.91 0.08 7.62
N SER A 40 9.97 -0.69 7.39
CA SER A 40 10.28 -1.29 6.08
C SER A 40 9.11 -2.11 5.53
N THR A 41 8.30 -2.73 6.40
CA THR A 41 7.08 -3.45 6.02
C THR A 41 6.02 -2.51 5.44
N LEU A 42 5.83 -1.34 6.03
CA LEU A 42 4.87 -0.35 5.54
C LEU A 42 5.34 0.27 4.22
N VAL A 43 6.64 0.57 4.10
CA VAL A 43 7.25 1.06 2.86
C VAL A 43 7.07 0.05 1.71
N LYS A 44 7.33 -1.24 1.96
CA LYS A 44 7.11 -2.30 0.95
C LYS A 44 5.64 -2.39 0.51
N ARG A 45 4.69 -2.22 1.43
CA ARG A 45 3.25 -2.18 1.10
C ARG A 45 2.88 -0.93 0.29
N ALA A 46 3.51 0.21 0.55
CA ALA A 46 3.32 1.43 -0.23
C ALA A 46 3.83 1.27 -1.67
N VAL A 47 5.02 0.67 -1.86
CA VAL A 47 5.53 0.32 -3.21
C VAL A 47 4.55 -0.60 -3.93
N PHE A 48 4.08 -1.65 -3.27
CA PHE A 48 3.08 -2.56 -3.83
C PHE A 48 1.81 -1.82 -4.27
N ALA A 49 1.27 -0.95 -3.41
CA ALA A 49 0.06 -0.19 -3.69
C ALA A 49 0.24 0.78 -4.87
N LYS A 50 1.41 1.41 -5.00
CA LYS A 50 1.73 2.30 -6.12
C LYS A 50 1.79 1.54 -7.44
N ASN A 51 2.43 0.38 -7.46
CA ASN A 51 2.51 -0.47 -8.66
C ASN A 51 1.15 -1.09 -9.03
N ALA A 52 0.34 -1.41 -8.02
CA ALA A 52 -0.98 -2.00 -8.23
C ALA A 52 -1.97 -1.09 -8.98
N ALA A 53 -1.78 0.23 -8.91
CA ALA A 53 -2.64 1.20 -9.60
C ALA A 53 -2.60 1.06 -11.13
N GLY A 54 -1.50 0.55 -11.68
CA GLY A 54 -1.32 0.35 -13.13
C GLY A 54 -1.72 -1.04 -13.63
N TRP A 55 -2.16 -1.95 -12.76
CA TRP A 55 -2.56 -3.28 -13.20
C TRP A 55 -3.91 -3.22 -13.91
N LYS A 56 -3.91 -3.54 -15.20
CA LYS A 56 -5.16 -3.78 -15.94
C LYS A 56 -5.84 -5.00 -15.32
N LYS A 57 -7.07 -4.82 -14.83
CA LYS A 57 -7.94 -5.97 -14.51
C LYS A 57 -8.25 -6.62 -15.85
N LYS A 58 -7.74 -7.82 -16.06
CA LYS A 58 -8.16 -8.68 -17.18
C LYS A 58 -9.44 -9.39 -16.80
#